data_AF-A0A7C5K2N6-F1
#
_entry.id   AF-A0A7C5K2N6-F1
#
_cell.length_a   1.000
_cell.length_b   1.000
_cell.length_c   1.000
_cell.angle_alpha   90.00
_cell.angle_beta   90.00
_cell.angle_gamma   90.00
#
_symmetry.space_group_name_H-M   'P 1'
#
loop_
_entity.id
_entity.type
_entity.pdbx_description
1 polymer ?
#
loop_
_entity_poly.entity_id
_entity_poly.type
_entity_poly.pdbx_seq_one_letter_code
_entity_poly.pdbx_strand_id
1 'polypeptide(L)' 'DLSDDDAIALADKIINHYESCDTKKRLGRYIKKIGLEEFKKDLRLQK' A
#
# COMPACT_ATOMS: atom_id res chain seq x y z
N ASP A 1 0.78 16.09 7.52
CA ASP A 1 -0.43 15.43 8.01
C ASP A 1 -1.44 15.26 6.90
N LEU A 2 -2.23 14.20 6.97
CA LEU A 2 -3.37 13.93 6.08
C LEU A 2 -4.65 14.35 6.81
N SER A 3 -5.66 14.81 6.07
CA SER A 3 -7.01 14.89 6.62
C SER A 3 -7.57 13.48 6.89
N ASP A 4 -8.63 13.36 7.69
CA ASP A 4 -9.27 12.07 7.95
C ASP A 4 -9.74 11.42 6.63
N ASP A 5 -10.34 12.21 5.74
CA ASP A 5 -10.79 11.74 4.43
C ASP A 5 -9.62 11.27 3.55
N ASP A 6 -8.52 12.01 3.52
CA ASP A 6 -7.32 11.61 2.78
C ASP A 6 -6.67 10.35 3.37
N ALA A 7 -6.70 10.21 4.69
CA ALA A 7 -6.18 9.05 5.39
C ALA A 7 -7.01 7.79 5.09
N ILE A 8 -8.34 7.90 5.09
CA ILE A 8 -9.26 6.82 4.70
C ILE A 8 -9.05 6.44 3.24
N ALA A 9 -9.01 7.42 2.33
CA ALA A 9 -8.78 7.17 0.91
C ALA A 9 -7.43 6.49 0.64
N LEU A 10 -6.39 6.87 1.37
CA LEU A 10 -5.08 6.21 1.30
C LEU A 10 -5.14 4.76 1.80
N ALA A 11 -5.83 4.51 2.92
CA ALA A 11 -6.00 3.18 3.47
C ALA A 11 -6.72 2.26 2.48
N ASP A 12 -7.81 2.71 1.87
CA ASP A 12 -8.55 1.95 0.86
C ASP A 12 -7.67 1.62 -0.35
N LYS A 13 -6.87 2.58 -0.81
CA LYS A 13 -5.93 2.35 -1.91
C LYS A 13 -4.91 1.27 -1.58
N ILE A 14 -4.34 1.30 -0.37
CA ILE A 14 -3.38 0.31 0.13
C ILE A 14 -4.01 -1.08 0.18
N ILE A 15 -5.22 -1.18 0.75
CA ILE A 15 -5.95 -2.45 0.91
C ILE A 15 -6.28 -3.03 -0.47
N ASN A 16 -6.92 -2.27 -1.34
CA ASN A 16 -7.33 -2.72 -2.68
C ASN A 16 -6.12 -3.18 -3.52
N HIS A 17 -5.01 -2.43 -3.48
CA HIS A 17 -3.79 -2.84 -4.19
C HIS A 17 -3.22 -4.15 -3.62
N TYR A 18 -3.14 -4.27 -2.30
CA TYR A 18 -2.61 -5.48 -1.66
C TYR A 18 -3.51 -6.70 -1.87
N GLU A 19 -4.83 -6.56 -1.86
CA GLU A 19 -5.77 -7.64 -2.18
C GLU A 19 -5.64 -8.13 -3.62
N SER A 20 -5.25 -7.24 -4.55
CA SER A 20 -4.96 -7.62 -5.94
C SER A 20 -3.64 -8.38 -6.11
N CYS A 21 -2.77 -8.38 -5.10
CA CYS A 21 -1.51 -9.09 -5.13
C CYS A 21 -1.73 -10.57 -4.84
N ASP A 22 -1.23 -11.46 -5.71
CA ASP A 22 -1.27 -12.91 -5.49
C ASP A 22 -0.25 -13.34 -4.41
N THR A 23 -0.59 -13.06 -3.15
CA THR A 23 0.26 -13.38 -2.00
C THR A 23 -0.54 -13.83 -0.79
N LYS A 24 -0.06 -14.88 -0.12
CA LYS A 24 -0.59 -15.35 1.17
C LYS A 24 0.09 -14.68 2.38
N LYS A 25 1.01 -13.74 2.15
CA LYS A 25 1.78 -13.07 3.23
C LYS A 25 1.05 -11.81 3.67
N ARG A 26 0.79 -11.65 4.97
CA ARG A 26 0.30 -10.39 5.58
C ARG A 26 1.03 -9.16 5.01
N LEU A 27 0.31 -8.05 4.81
CA LEU A 27 0.79 -6.80 4.20
C LEU A 27 2.21 -6.39 4.67
N GLY A 28 2.45 -6.31 5.97
CA GLY A 28 3.78 -5.94 6.49
C GLY A 28 4.91 -6.89 6.05
N ARG A 29 4.65 -8.20 5.92
CA ARG A 29 5.62 -9.18 5.39
C ARG A 29 5.77 -9.09 3.88
N TYR A 30 4.71 -8.71 3.17
CA TYR A 30 4.76 -8.44 1.75
C TYR A 30 5.62 -7.21 1.45
N ILE A 31 5.36 -6.08 2.13
CA ILE A 31 6.16 -4.85 2.04
C ILE A 31 7.63 -5.12 2.38
N LYS A 32 7.92 -5.90 3.43
CA LYS A 32 9.31 -6.28 3.76
C LYS A 32 10.00 -7.10 2.66
N LYS A 33 9.25 -7.86 1.87
CA LYS A 33 9.78 -8.67 0.76
C LYS A 33 10.13 -7.80 -0.46
N ILE A 34 9.25 -6.89 -0.85
CA ILE A 34 9.41 -6.07 -2.07
C ILE A 34 10.13 -4.74 -1.82
N GLY A 35 10.12 -4.27 -0.58
CA GLY A 35 10.62 -2.95 -0.18
C GLY A 35 9.51 -1.90 -0.12
N LEU A 36 9.62 -0.98 0.85
CA LEU A 36 8.63 0.09 1.03
C LEU A 36 8.56 1.05 -0.17
N GLU A 37 9.72 1.38 -0.76
CA GLU A 37 9.76 2.29 -1.91
C GLU A 37 9.15 1.66 -3.15
N GLU A 38 9.35 0.36 -3.37
CA GLU A 38 8.71 -0.36 -4.47
C GLU A 38 7.20 -0.41 -4.29
N PHE A 39 6.74 -0.71 -3.07
CA PHE A 39 5.32 -0.67 -2.74
C PHE A 39 4.68 0.70 -2.99
N LYS A 40 5.39 1.80 -2.69
CA LYS A 40 4.91 3.16 -2.99
C LYS A 40 4.84 3.45 -4.49
N LYS A 41 5.75 2.90 -5.30
CA LYS A 41 5.67 3.01 -6.78
C LYS A 41 4.45 2.30 -7.31
N ASP A 42 4.18 1.09 -6.82
CA ASP A 42 3.00 0.31 -7.21
C ASP A 42 1.71 1.08 -6.88
N LEU A 43 1.70 1.74 -5.72
CA LEU A 43 0.60 2.63 -5.30
C LEU A 43 0.60 3.99 -6.00
N ARG A 44 1.56 4.31 -6.88
CA ARG A 44 1.72 5.63 -7.51
C ARG A 44 1.70 6.78 -6.49
N LEU A 45 2.40 6.60 -5.37
CA LEU A 45 2.54 7.58 -4.29
C LEU A 45 3.85 8.38 -4.38
N GLN A 46 4.63 8.20 -5.45
CA GLN A 46 5.82 9.01 -5.70
C GLN A 46 5.40 10.32 -6.38
N LYS A 47 6.00 11.43 -5.93
CA LYS A 47 5.89 12.75 -6.57
C LYS A 47 6.62 12.77 -7.90
#